data_AF-A0A150R7Q8-F1
#
_entry.id   AF-A0A150R7Q8-F1
#
_cell.length_a   1.000
_cell.length_b   1.000
_cell.length_c   1.000
_cell.angle_alpha   90.00
_cell.angle_beta   90.00
_cell.angle_gamma   90.00
#
_symmetry.space_group_name_H-M   'P 1'
#
loop_
_entity.id
_entity.type
_entity.pdbx_description
1 polymer ?
#
loop_
_entity_poly.entity_id
_entity_poly.type
_entity_poly.pdbx_seq_one_letter_code
_entity_poly.pdbx_strand_id
1 'polypeptide(L)'
;MGRVRAGAPLAMALALAGCARSAAAPPPELLTARAAVVQAQDNPLSLLAIAELKQAEEALSVAEREERERPRSASARDAAYVARRRAQCSLLSSLVRANESALVRARLTAARRP
;
A
#
# COMPACT_ATOMS: atom_id res chain seq x y z
N MET A 1 -61.75 29.48 34.90
CA MET A 1 -60.35 29.14 35.29
C MET A 1 -59.97 27.83 34.60
N GLY A 2 -58.82 27.60 33.97
CA GLY A 2 -57.62 28.42 33.79
C GLY A 2 -56.90 28.04 32.49
N ARG A 3 -56.11 28.97 31.97
CA ARG A 3 -55.22 28.79 30.83
C ARG A 3 -53.95 28.08 31.29
N VAL A 4 -53.43 27.15 30.49
CA VAL A 4 -52.03 26.71 30.62
C VAL A 4 -51.37 26.86 29.26
N ARG A 5 -50.54 27.89 29.14
CA ARG A 5 -49.47 27.99 28.12
C ARG A 5 -48.23 27.36 28.73
N ALA A 6 -47.59 26.43 28.02
CA ALA A 6 -46.17 26.08 28.18
C ALA A 6 -45.85 25.18 26.98
N GLY A 7 -45.09 25.61 25.98
CA GLY A 7 -43.71 26.04 26.11
C GLY A 7 -42.87 24.91 25.50
N ALA A 8 -42.65 24.97 24.19
CA ALA A 8 -41.75 24.07 23.49
C ALA A 8 -40.31 24.29 23.96
N PRO A 9 -39.55 23.24 24.31
CA PRO A 9 -38.10 23.31 24.31
C PRO A 9 -37.58 22.70 23.01
N LEU A 10 -37.44 23.57 22.02
CA LEU A 10 -36.60 23.39 20.84
C LEU A 10 -35.14 23.56 21.30
N ALA A 11 -34.58 22.55 21.95
CA ALA A 11 -33.21 22.62 22.49
C ALA A 11 -32.57 21.22 22.57
N MET A 12 -32.32 20.60 21.42
CA MET A 12 -31.28 19.58 21.30
C MET A 12 -30.31 20.04 20.20
N ALA A 13 -29.70 21.18 20.49
CA ALA A 13 -28.69 21.82 19.68
C ALA A 13 -27.33 21.12 19.88
N LEU A 14 -26.73 20.70 18.77
CA LEU A 14 -25.29 20.68 18.53
C LEU A 14 -24.40 19.96 19.57
N ALA A 15 -24.24 18.64 19.45
CA ALA A 15 -23.11 17.93 20.09
C ALA A 15 -22.49 16.78 19.26
N LEU A 16 -22.70 16.75 17.93
CA LEU A 16 -22.13 15.71 17.06
C LEU A 16 -21.11 16.23 16.02
N ALA A 17 -20.74 17.51 16.05
CA ALA A 17 -19.74 18.09 15.14
C ALA A 17 -18.28 17.85 15.59
N GLY A 18 -18.00 16.77 16.34
CA GLY A 18 -16.71 16.56 17.02
C GLY A 18 -15.78 15.47 16.46
N CYS A 19 -16.25 14.55 15.61
CA CYS A 19 -15.46 13.36 15.26
C CYS A 19 -15.22 13.13 13.76
N ALA A 20 -15.53 14.09 12.90
CA ALA A 20 -15.00 14.09 11.54
C ALA A 20 -13.62 14.77 11.56
N ARG A 21 -12.63 14.14 12.22
CA ARG A 21 -11.22 14.42 11.93
C ARG A 21 -11.08 14.07 10.45
N SER A 22 -11.12 15.09 9.60
CA SER A 22 -11.07 14.97 8.15
C SER A 22 -10.11 13.85 7.77
N ALA A 23 -10.64 12.71 7.33
CA ALA A 23 -9.87 11.64 6.73
C ALA A 23 -9.39 12.18 5.39
N ALA A 24 -8.35 13.02 5.48
CA ALA A 24 -7.75 13.64 4.34
C ALA A 24 -7.28 12.50 3.42
N ALA A 25 -7.67 12.54 2.15
CA ALA A 25 -7.31 11.48 1.21
C ALA A 25 -5.79 11.19 1.30
N PRO A 26 -5.38 9.92 1.32
CA PRO A 26 -3.99 9.55 1.44
C PRO A 26 -3.18 10.18 0.30
N PRO A 27 -1.93 10.57 0.55
CA PRO A 27 -1.10 11.20 -0.45
C PRO A 27 -0.88 10.27 -1.66
N PRO A 28 -0.73 10.82 -2.87
CA PRO A 28 -0.59 10.03 -4.08
C PRO A 28 0.60 9.07 -4.01
N GLU A 29 1.69 9.44 -3.33
CA GLU A 29 2.86 8.59 -3.14
C GLU A 29 2.49 7.28 -2.43
N LEU A 30 1.70 7.35 -1.35
CA LEU A 30 1.26 6.16 -0.62
C LEU A 30 0.34 5.28 -1.46
N LEU A 31 -0.56 5.89 -2.24
CA LEU A 31 -1.42 5.16 -3.16
C LEU A 31 -0.62 4.42 -4.23
N THR A 32 0.39 5.08 -4.82
CA THR A 32 1.27 4.44 -5.81
C THR A 32 2.11 3.31 -5.21
N ALA A 33 2.55 3.46 -3.96
CA ALA A 33 3.29 2.42 -3.24
C ALA A 33 2.42 1.19 -2.99
N ARG A 34 1.18 1.38 -2.52
CA ARG A 34 0.20 0.29 -2.33
C ARG A 34 -0.06 -0.45 -3.64
N ALA A 35 -0.35 0.28 -4.71
CA ALA A 35 -0.59 -0.31 -6.02
C ALA A 35 0.62 -1.12 -6.52
N ALA A 36 1.84 -0.62 -6.31
CA ALA A 36 3.05 -1.33 -6.71
C ALA A 36 3.28 -2.63 -5.92
N VAL A 37 3.01 -2.64 -4.60
CA VAL A 37 3.11 -3.86 -3.79
C VAL A 37 2.05 -4.87 -4.21
N VAL A 38 0.80 -4.45 -4.42
CA VAL A 38 -0.26 -5.33 -4.93
C VAL A 38 0.13 -5.92 -6.29
N GLN A 39 0.66 -5.10 -7.20
CA GLN A 39 1.16 -5.59 -8.50
C GLN A 39 2.28 -6.62 -8.33
N ALA A 40 3.17 -6.45 -7.35
CA ALA A 40 4.24 -7.40 -7.06
C ALA A 40 3.72 -8.71 -6.44
N GLN A 41 2.69 -8.65 -5.60
CA GLN A 41 2.01 -9.81 -5.01
C GLN A 41 1.28 -10.62 -6.09
N ASP A 42 0.51 -9.94 -6.94
CA ASP A 42 -0.30 -10.55 -8.00
C ASP A 42 0.52 -11.00 -9.21
N ASN A 43 1.83 -10.74 -9.22
CA ASN A 43 2.70 -11.18 -10.29
C ASN A 43 2.80 -12.73 -10.28
N PRO A 44 2.56 -13.42 -11.42
CA PRO A 44 2.63 -14.89 -11.49
C PRO A 44 4.02 -15.47 -11.19
N LEU A 45 5.06 -14.64 -11.22
CA LEU A 45 6.45 -14.99 -10.92
C LEU A 45 6.87 -14.58 -9.50
N SER A 46 5.98 -14.03 -8.68
CA SER A 46 6.31 -13.49 -7.33
C SER A 46 6.99 -14.50 -6.42
N LEU A 47 6.66 -15.79 -6.55
CA LEU A 47 7.30 -16.88 -5.82
C LEU A 47 8.79 -17.02 -6.12
N LEU A 48 9.28 -16.50 -7.25
CA LEU A 48 10.69 -16.48 -7.56
C LEU A 48 11.43 -15.36 -6.81
N ALA A 49 10.74 -14.35 -6.26
CA ALA A 49 11.35 -13.24 -5.51
C ALA A 49 10.65 -12.92 -4.18
N ILE A 50 10.37 -13.97 -3.39
CA ILE A 50 9.66 -13.84 -2.10
C ILE A 50 10.40 -12.94 -1.11
N ALA A 51 11.74 -13.01 -1.05
CA ALA A 51 12.51 -12.18 -0.14
C ALA A 51 12.38 -10.69 -0.48
N GLU A 52 12.48 -10.35 -1.76
CA GLU A 52 12.32 -8.99 -2.27
C GLU A 52 10.87 -8.49 -2.12
N LEU A 53 9.88 -9.38 -2.29
CA LEU A 53 8.48 -9.07 -2.04
C LEU A 53 8.23 -8.71 -0.56
N LYS A 54 8.71 -9.54 0.38
CA LYS A 54 8.60 -9.27 1.82
C LYS A 54 9.23 -7.93 2.20
N GLN A 55 10.40 -7.63 1.63
CA GLN A 55 11.06 -6.34 1.84
C GLN A 55 10.22 -5.15 1.37
N ALA A 56 9.41 -5.31 0.31
CA ALA A 56 8.49 -4.29 -0.18
C ALA A 56 7.28 -4.13 0.74
N GLU A 57 6.71 -5.23 1.23
CA GLU A 57 5.61 -5.25 2.19
C GLU A 57 6.01 -4.58 3.52
N GLU A 58 7.19 -4.92 4.04
CA GLU A 58 7.75 -4.29 5.23
C GLU A 58 7.92 -2.78 5.03
N ALA A 59 8.47 -2.35 3.90
CA ALA A 59 8.63 -0.94 3.60
C ALA A 59 7.28 -0.21 3.46
N LEU A 60 6.27 -0.86 2.87
CA LEU A 60 4.92 -0.30 2.80
C LEU A 60 4.32 -0.15 4.20
N SER A 61 4.52 -1.13 5.08
CA SER A 61 4.05 -1.05 6.48
C SER A 61 4.66 0.14 7.22
N VAL A 62 5.93 0.46 6.95
CA VAL A 62 6.61 1.65 7.47
C VAL A 62 5.99 2.93 6.89
N ALA A 63 5.77 2.99 5.58
CA ALA A 63 5.14 4.14 4.93
C ALA A 63 3.75 4.44 5.48
N GLU A 64 2.93 3.40 5.68
CA GLU A 64 1.59 3.55 6.26
C GLU A 64 1.64 4.00 7.72
N ARG A 65 2.62 3.55 8.48
CA ARG A 65 2.83 4.02 9.86
C ARG A 65 3.24 5.48 9.88
N GLU A 66 4.20 5.89 9.07
CA GLU A 66 4.64 7.29 8.97
C GLU A 66 3.50 8.21 8.52
N GLU A 67 2.65 7.79 7.57
CA GLU A 67 1.50 8.60 7.17
C GLU A 67 0.44 8.72 8.29
N ARG A 68 0.25 7.67 9.11
CA ARG A 68 -0.66 7.73 10.26
C ARG A 68 -0.13 8.64 11.37
N GLU A 69 1.16 8.57 11.66
CA GLU A 69 1.81 9.33 12.74
C GLU A 69 2.10 10.78 12.33
N ARG A 70 2.54 10.99 11.08
CA ARG A 70 2.96 12.28 10.52
C ARG A 70 2.39 12.44 9.09
N PRO A 71 1.09 12.71 8.95
CA PRO A 71 0.44 12.79 7.65
C PRO A 71 1.12 13.82 6.73
N ARG A 72 1.33 13.44 5.46
CA ARG A 72 1.93 14.29 4.41
C ARG A 72 3.33 14.81 4.72
N SER A 73 4.02 14.22 5.69
CA SER A 73 5.40 14.57 6.01
C SER A 73 6.36 14.16 4.89
N ALA A 74 7.57 14.72 4.91
CA ALA A 74 8.63 14.26 4.03
C ALA A 74 8.99 12.79 4.32
N SER A 75 9.04 12.38 5.60
CA SER A 75 9.33 10.99 5.98
C SER A 75 8.29 9.99 5.45
N ALA A 76 7.00 10.34 5.49
CA ALA A 76 5.95 9.51 4.92
C ALA A 76 6.09 9.35 3.40
N ARG A 77 6.42 10.44 2.69
CA ARG A 77 6.67 10.41 1.24
C ARG A 77 7.90 9.60 0.87
N ASP A 78 9.00 9.75 1.61
CA ASP A 78 10.23 9.00 1.40
C ASP A 78 10.04 7.51 1.68
N ALA A 79 9.33 7.16 2.75
CA ALA A 79 8.99 5.79 3.07
C ALA A 79 8.11 5.16 1.96
N ALA A 80 7.11 5.90 1.45
CA ALA A 80 6.29 5.46 0.33
C ALA A 80 7.11 5.26 -0.96
N TYR A 81 8.06 6.17 -1.23
CA TYR A 81 9.00 6.01 -2.35
C TYR A 81 9.82 4.71 -2.21
N VAL A 82 10.38 4.44 -1.03
CA VAL A 82 11.17 3.22 -0.77
C VAL A 82 10.32 1.97 -0.97
N ALA A 83 9.09 1.95 -0.44
CA ALA A 83 8.16 0.83 -0.62
C ALA A 83 7.89 0.55 -2.11
N ARG A 84 7.59 1.61 -2.88
CA ARG A 84 7.36 1.51 -4.33
C ARG A 84 8.60 0.96 -5.05
N ARG A 85 9.81 1.45 -4.72
CA ARG A 85 11.06 0.98 -5.35
C ARG A 85 11.34 -0.47 -5.03
N ARG A 86 11.11 -0.92 -3.80
CA ARG A 86 11.28 -2.33 -3.41
C ARG A 86 10.29 -3.25 -4.14
N ALA A 87 9.04 -2.83 -4.31
CA ALA A 87 8.07 -3.58 -5.10
C ALA A 87 8.53 -3.73 -6.56
N GLN A 88 9.08 -2.66 -7.16
CA GLN A 88 9.66 -2.72 -8.50
C GLN A 88 10.89 -3.65 -8.58
N CYS A 89 11.75 -3.65 -7.57
CA CYS A 89 12.87 -4.59 -7.48
C CYS A 89 12.40 -6.05 -7.37
N SER A 90 11.32 -6.33 -6.63
CA SER A 90 10.73 -7.66 -6.54
C SER A 90 10.20 -8.15 -7.90
N LEU A 91 9.48 -7.30 -8.61
CA LEU A 91 9.00 -7.59 -9.98
C LEU A 91 10.17 -7.92 -10.93
N LEU A 92 11.21 -7.09 -10.92
CA LEU A 92 12.38 -7.30 -11.78
C LEU A 92 13.13 -8.58 -11.41
N SER A 93 13.35 -8.82 -10.12
CA SER A 93 14.06 -10.01 -9.62
C SER A 93 13.32 -11.29 -9.99
N SER A 94 11.99 -11.27 -9.91
CA SER A 94 11.13 -12.39 -10.33
C SER A 94 11.34 -12.72 -11.81
N LEU A 95 11.34 -11.69 -12.67
CA LEU A 95 11.56 -11.84 -14.11
C LEU A 95 12.97 -12.35 -14.43
N VAL A 96 14.00 -11.81 -13.77
CA VAL A 96 15.39 -12.23 -13.97
C VAL A 96 15.55 -13.71 -13.63
N ARG A 97 15.06 -14.15 -12.47
CA ARG A 97 15.14 -15.55 -12.04
C ARG A 97 14.37 -16.50 -12.98
N ALA A 98 13.22 -16.06 -13.52
CA ALA A 98 12.49 -16.82 -14.53
C ALA A 98 13.31 -17.01 -15.82
N ASN A 99 13.94 -15.93 -16.30
CA ASN A 99 14.77 -15.95 -17.51
C ASN A 99 16.02 -16.80 -17.33
N GLU A 100 16.70 -16.71 -16.19
CA GLU A 100 17.84 -17.56 -15.86
C GLU A 100 17.46 -19.04 -15.89
N SER A 101 16.33 -19.38 -15.26
CA SER A 101 15.81 -20.75 -15.25
C SER A 101 15.48 -21.26 -16.66
N ALA A 102 14.89 -20.42 -17.50
CA ALA A 102 14.59 -20.75 -18.90
C ALA A 102 15.86 -20.94 -19.73
N LEU A 103 16.87 -20.08 -19.55
CA LEU A 103 18.16 -20.17 -20.24
C LEU A 103 18.90 -21.46 -19.89
N VAL A 104 18.92 -21.83 -18.61
CA VAL A 104 19.52 -23.09 -18.16
C VAL A 104 18.84 -24.29 -18.84
N ARG A 105 17.50 -24.32 -18.86
CA ARG A 105 16.76 -25.40 -19.55
C ARG A 105 17.08 -25.46 -21.04
N ALA A 106 17.14 -24.32 -21.72
CA ALA A 106 17.45 -24.26 -23.15
C ALA A 106 18.87 -24.76 -23.47
N ARG A 107 19.86 -24.45 -22.62
CA ARG A 107 21.23 -24.96 -22.77
C ARG A 107 21.29 -26.48 -22.60
N LEU A 108 20.58 -27.01 -21.62
CA LEU A 108 20.53 -28.47 -21.38
C LEU A 108 19.86 -29.23 -22.53
N THR A 109 18.80 -28.68 -23.13
CA THR A 109 18.15 -29.31 -24.29
C THR A 109 19.02 -29.25 -25.54
N ALA A 110 19.74 -28.14 -25.77
CA ALA A 110 20.67 -28.01 -26.88
C ALA A 110 21.84 -29.01 -26.78
N ALA A 111 22.42 -29.17 -25.58
CA ALA A 111 23.52 -30.11 -25.34
C ALA A 111 23.13 -31.60 -25.48
N ARG A 112 21.82 -31.92 -25.43
CA ARG A 112 21.31 -33.29 -25.57
C ARG A 112 20.96 -33.69 -27.02
N ARG A 113 21.03 -32.76 -27.98
CA ARG A 113 20.81 -33.10 -29.39
C ARG A 113 22.10 -33.71 -29.96
N PRO A 114 22.08 -34.95 -30.48
CA PRO A 114 23.24 -35.61 -31.06
C PRO A 114 23.71 -34.94 -32.35
#